data_AF-D9UF55-F1
#
_entry.id   AF-D9UF55-F1
#
_cell.length_a   1.000
_cell.length_b   1.000
_cell.length_c   1.000
_cell.angle_alpha   90.00
_cell.angle_beta   90.00
_cell.angle_gamma   90.00
#
_symmetry.space_group_name_H-M   'P 1'
#
loop_
_entity.id
_entity.type
_entity.pdbx_description
1 polymer ?
#
loop_
_entity_poly.entity_id
_entity_poly.type
_entity_poly.pdbx_seq_one_letter_code
_entity_poly.pdbx_strand_id
1 'polypeptide(L)'
;APPTRPACTPAQVSAPHFRETPLTEVALSGGTFHGRFTGEERMDRAAEELAAGDRSLVYTYYSELDGAGHKYGTGSDTWRGQLMQVDRLVQRLAGQLPPRTALYVTADHGMVDVPEDPESRVDYDEDWELGAGVALLGGEGRARHVYAHPGAASDVLAVWREVLGDRFWVASREEALAAGWFGPPELCEERVRARIGDVVAAPQGLSAIVASETEPRETALVGMHGSLTAAEQYVPLIEIRT
;
A
#
# COMPACT_ATOMS: atom_id res chain seq x y z
N ALA A 1 12.03 10.04 -41.32
CA ALA A 1 11.67 9.99 -39.88
C ALA A 1 10.76 8.80 -39.68
N PRO A 2 10.95 7.97 -38.63
CA PRO A 2 9.93 6.98 -38.30
C PRO A 2 8.62 7.72 -37.98
N PRO A 3 7.45 7.18 -38.33
CA PRO A 3 6.19 7.81 -37.98
C PRO A 3 6.14 7.95 -36.45
N THR A 4 5.98 9.19 -35.97
CA THR A 4 5.68 9.46 -34.58
C THR A 4 4.43 8.68 -34.23
N ARG A 5 4.55 7.65 -33.38
CA ARG A 5 3.38 6.95 -32.84
C ARG A 5 2.44 8.01 -32.24
N PRO A 6 1.12 7.95 -32.48
CA PRO A 6 0.21 8.88 -31.84
C PRO A 6 0.41 8.79 -30.32
N ALA A 7 0.50 9.94 -29.67
CA ALA A 7 0.63 10.02 -28.22
C ALA A 7 -0.54 9.28 -27.57
N CYS A 8 -0.25 8.44 -26.57
CA CYS A 8 -1.29 7.86 -25.74
C CYS A 8 -1.96 8.99 -24.95
N THR A 9 -3.27 8.99 -24.83
CA THR A 9 -4.02 9.91 -23.98
C THR A 9 -4.23 9.26 -22.61
N PRO A 10 -3.48 9.67 -21.57
CA PRO A 10 -3.71 9.17 -20.22
C PRO A 10 -4.92 9.87 -19.58
N ALA A 11 -5.78 9.08 -18.94
CA ALA A 11 -6.89 9.58 -18.13
C ALA A 11 -6.96 8.82 -16.81
N GLN A 12 -7.42 9.51 -15.78
CA GLN A 12 -7.70 8.94 -14.47
C GLN A 12 -9.18 9.09 -14.17
N VAL A 13 -9.81 8.01 -13.71
CA VAL A 13 -11.21 8.01 -13.30
C VAL A 13 -11.29 7.47 -11.88
N SER A 14 -11.40 8.37 -10.89
CA SER A 14 -11.30 8.03 -9.48
C SER A 14 -12.25 8.88 -8.62
N ALA A 15 -12.32 8.59 -7.32
CA ALA A 15 -13.10 9.39 -6.40
C ALA A 15 -12.57 10.84 -6.35
N PRO A 16 -13.44 11.89 -6.31
CA PRO A 16 -13.01 13.27 -6.42
C PRO A 16 -11.96 13.72 -5.39
N HIS A 17 -11.97 13.14 -4.19
CA HIS A 17 -11.03 13.47 -3.12
C HIS A 17 -9.59 13.02 -3.41
N PHE A 18 -9.35 12.16 -4.40
CA PHE A 18 -8.00 11.79 -4.84
C PHE A 18 -7.34 12.78 -5.79
N ARG A 19 -8.08 13.79 -6.31
CA ARG A 19 -7.59 14.70 -7.36
C ARG A 19 -6.28 15.40 -6.99
N GLU A 20 -6.20 15.87 -5.75
CA GLU A 20 -5.12 16.73 -5.25
C GLU A 20 -4.20 15.98 -4.28
N THR A 21 -4.21 14.64 -4.30
CA THR A 21 -3.29 13.87 -3.47
C THR A 21 -1.91 13.82 -4.12
N PRO A 22 -0.81 13.81 -3.32
CA PRO A 22 0.54 13.75 -3.86
C PRO A 22 0.78 12.54 -4.79
N LEU A 23 0.13 11.41 -4.51
CA LEU A 23 0.21 10.22 -5.37
C LEU A 23 -0.33 10.51 -6.77
N THR A 24 -1.50 11.14 -6.86
CA THR A 24 -2.12 11.52 -8.14
C THR A 24 -1.27 12.57 -8.88
N GLU A 25 -0.77 13.57 -8.15
CA GLU A 25 0.01 14.67 -8.72
C GLU A 25 1.38 14.24 -9.23
N VAL A 26 1.97 13.20 -8.66
CA VAL A 26 3.32 12.73 -9.02
C VAL A 26 3.25 11.49 -9.92
N ALA A 27 2.67 10.39 -9.42
CA ALA A 27 2.76 9.09 -10.07
C ALA A 27 1.87 8.97 -11.30
N LEU A 28 0.77 9.73 -11.36
CA LEU A 28 -0.21 9.70 -12.44
C LEU A 28 -0.32 11.06 -13.17
N SER A 29 0.73 11.87 -13.07
CA SER A 29 0.82 13.19 -13.71
C SER A 29 0.71 13.13 -15.24
N GLY A 30 0.24 14.22 -15.84
CA GLY A 30 0.16 14.38 -17.31
C GLY A 30 -1.10 13.85 -17.99
N GLY A 31 -2.05 13.28 -17.23
CA GLY A 31 -3.37 12.88 -17.72
C GLY A 31 -4.53 13.76 -17.23
N THR A 32 -5.71 13.54 -17.81
CA THR A 32 -6.94 14.22 -17.39
C THR A 32 -7.58 13.49 -16.22
N PHE A 33 -7.94 14.21 -15.15
CA PHE A 33 -8.64 13.63 -14.00
C PHE A 33 -10.16 13.81 -14.09
N HIS A 34 -10.89 12.70 -14.09
CA HIS A 34 -12.34 12.63 -14.06
C HIS A 34 -12.82 12.10 -12.70
N GLY A 35 -13.32 13.01 -11.86
CA GLY A 35 -13.89 12.65 -10.56
C GLY A 35 -15.28 12.03 -10.71
N ARG A 36 -15.50 10.85 -10.11
CA ARG A 36 -16.81 10.19 -10.01
C ARG A 36 -17.00 9.58 -8.62
N PHE A 37 -18.16 9.81 -8.01
CA PHE A 37 -18.37 9.45 -6.61
C PHE A 37 -18.58 7.94 -6.46
N THR A 38 -19.46 7.36 -7.27
CA THR A 38 -19.75 5.92 -7.18
C THR A 38 -18.78 5.10 -8.01
N GLY A 39 -18.59 3.83 -7.64
CA GLY A 39 -17.77 2.91 -8.41
C GLY A 39 -18.34 2.69 -9.81
N GLU A 40 -19.66 2.61 -9.94
CA GLU A 40 -20.36 2.40 -11.20
C GLU A 40 -20.11 3.54 -12.18
N GLU A 41 -20.23 4.79 -11.72
CA GLU A 41 -19.93 5.97 -12.52
C GLU A 41 -18.46 6.01 -12.94
N ARG A 42 -17.53 5.54 -12.07
CA ARG A 42 -16.11 5.42 -12.43
C ARG A 42 -15.92 4.42 -13.57
N MET A 43 -16.55 3.25 -13.51
CA MET A 43 -16.44 2.24 -14.57
C MET A 43 -17.02 2.73 -15.91
N ASP A 44 -18.21 3.36 -15.87
CA ASP A 44 -18.85 3.90 -17.08
C ASP A 44 -17.99 4.98 -17.72
N ARG A 45 -17.50 5.91 -16.90
CA ARG A 45 -16.63 6.99 -17.38
C ARG A 45 -15.30 6.45 -17.92
N ALA A 46 -14.74 5.39 -17.33
CA ALA A 46 -13.54 4.75 -17.84
C ALA A 46 -13.76 4.13 -19.23
N ALA A 47 -14.89 3.46 -19.44
CA ALA A 47 -15.26 2.91 -20.74
C ALA A 47 -15.47 4.01 -21.80
N GLU A 48 -16.11 5.12 -21.44
CA GLU A 48 -16.26 6.30 -22.32
C GLU A 48 -14.91 6.85 -22.79
N GLU A 49 -13.95 7.01 -21.86
CA GLU A 49 -12.61 7.53 -22.19
C GLU A 49 -11.80 6.56 -23.07
N LEU A 50 -11.97 5.25 -22.85
CA LEU A 50 -11.39 4.22 -23.72
C LEU A 50 -11.99 4.27 -25.13
N ALA A 51 -13.30 4.48 -25.25
CA ALA A 51 -13.99 4.53 -26.54
C ALA A 51 -13.72 5.81 -27.34
N ALA A 52 -13.47 6.94 -26.64
CA ALA A 52 -13.26 8.24 -27.27
C ALA A 52 -11.86 8.42 -27.87
N GLY A 53 -10.85 7.73 -27.33
CA GLY A 53 -9.46 7.87 -27.77
C GLY A 53 -9.00 6.79 -28.75
N ASP A 54 -8.17 7.17 -29.71
CA ASP A 54 -7.53 6.22 -30.64
C ASP A 54 -6.45 5.36 -29.94
N ARG A 55 -5.73 5.96 -28.98
CA ARG A 55 -4.76 5.30 -28.09
C ARG A 55 -4.92 5.88 -26.68
N SER A 56 -5.55 5.14 -25.78
CA SER A 56 -5.82 5.60 -24.41
C SER A 56 -5.19 4.69 -23.36
N LEU A 57 -4.82 5.28 -22.22
CA LEU A 57 -4.49 4.57 -20.99
C LEU A 57 -5.38 5.15 -19.89
N VAL A 58 -6.29 4.34 -19.36
CA VAL A 58 -7.21 4.78 -18.31
C VAL A 58 -6.90 4.07 -17.00
N TYR A 59 -6.62 4.83 -15.95
CA TYR A 59 -6.42 4.33 -14.60
C TYR A 59 -7.68 4.58 -13.75
N THR A 60 -8.16 3.56 -13.05
CA THR A 60 -9.26 3.68 -12.10
C THR A 60 -8.93 2.98 -10.79
N TYR A 61 -9.46 3.51 -9.68
CA TYR A 61 -9.11 3.08 -8.32
C TYR A 61 -10.35 2.98 -7.42
N TYR A 62 -10.34 1.98 -6.54
CA TYR A 62 -11.43 1.67 -5.60
C TYR A 62 -10.84 1.35 -4.21
N SER A 63 -10.92 2.31 -3.30
CA SER A 63 -10.32 2.26 -1.96
C SER A 63 -11.23 1.65 -0.90
N GLU A 64 -12.52 1.51 -1.20
CA GLU A 64 -13.55 1.19 -0.21
C GLU A 64 -13.40 -0.24 0.35
N LEU A 65 -12.78 -1.16 -0.40
CA LEU A 65 -12.44 -2.51 0.06
C LEU A 65 -11.35 -2.48 1.15
N ASP A 66 -10.29 -1.70 0.92
CA ASP A 66 -9.20 -1.52 1.87
C ASP A 66 -9.69 -0.87 3.18
N GLY A 67 -10.44 0.23 3.06
CA GLY A 67 -11.01 0.92 4.22
C GLY A 67 -11.95 0.04 5.04
N ALA A 68 -12.70 -0.87 4.41
CA ALA A 68 -13.50 -1.86 5.12
C ALA A 68 -12.62 -2.92 5.83
N GLY A 69 -11.51 -3.32 5.23
CA GLY A 69 -10.54 -4.26 5.81
C GLY A 69 -9.90 -3.68 7.06
N HIS A 70 -9.41 -2.45 6.98
CA HIS A 70 -8.87 -1.73 8.13
C HIS A 70 -9.86 -1.61 9.29
N LYS A 71 -11.10 -1.21 9.00
CA LYS A 71 -12.09 -0.91 10.04
C LYS A 71 -12.76 -2.15 10.64
N TYR A 72 -13.00 -3.18 9.84
CA TYR A 72 -13.84 -4.31 10.23
C TYR A 72 -13.15 -5.67 10.12
N GLY A 73 -11.96 -5.73 9.53
CA GLY A 73 -11.25 -6.97 9.25
C GLY A 73 -11.74 -7.69 7.99
N THR A 74 -10.85 -8.44 7.37
CA THR A 74 -11.08 -9.29 6.19
C THR A 74 -12.04 -10.44 6.47
N GLY A 75 -12.20 -10.85 7.73
CA GLY A 75 -13.19 -11.82 8.16
C GLY A 75 -14.64 -11.32 8.19
N SER A 76 -14.89 -10.02 8.04
CA SER A 76 -16.21 -9.39 8.22
C SER A 76 -17.13 -9.48 7.01
N ASP A 77 -18.44 -9.47 7.25
CA ASP A 77 -19.44 -9.38 6.18
C ASP A 77 -19.38 -8.03 5.45
N THR A 78 -18.97 -6.96 6.13
CA THR A 78 -18.77 -5.65 5.51
C THR A 78 -17.65 -5.69 4.47
N TRP A 79 -16.50 -6.31 4.79
CA TRP A 79 -15.41 -6.48 3.84
C TRP A 79 -15.81 -7.40 2.68
N ARG A 80 -16.46 -8.54 2.96
CA ARG A 80 -16.97 -9.43 1.90
C ARG A 80 -17.96 -8.74 0.96
N GLY A 81 -18.81 -7.87 1.51
CA GLY A 81 -19.73 -7.05 0.71
C GLY A 81 -19.00 -6.10 -0.25
N GLN A 82 -17.92 -5.46 0.20
CA GLN A 82 -17.06 -4.65 -0.66
C GLN A 82 -16.35 -5.49 -1.73
N LEU A 83 -15.90 -6.70 -1.39
CA LEU A 83 -15.26 -7.59 -2.37
C LEU A 83 -16.24 -8.00 -3.47
N MET A 84 -17.50 -8.32 -3.11
CA MET A 84 -18.56 -8.58 -4.08
C MET A 84 -18.87 -7.34 -4.94
N GLN A 85 -18.75 -6.14 -4.38
CA GLN A 85 -18.91 -4.91 -5.15
C GLN A 85 -17.78 -4.74 -6.16
N VAL A 86 -16.52 -4.99 -5.78
CA VAL A 86 -15.37 -4.97 -6.72
C VAL A 86 -15.60 -5.93 -7.88
N ASP A 87 -16.02 -7.17 -7.62
CA ASP A 87 -16.34 -8.15 -8.67
C ASP A 87 -17.39 -7.61 -9.67
N ARG A 88 -18.49 -7.01 -9.17
CA ARG A 88 -19.52 -6.40 -10.03
C ARG A 88 -19.00 -5.22 -10.84
N LEU A 89 -18.15 -4.37 -10.25
CA LEU A 89 -17.56 -3.23 -10.94
C LEU A 89 -16.63 -3.69 -12.07
N VAL A 90 -15.80 -4.70 -11.82
CA VAL A 90 -14.94 -5.31 -12.84
C VAL A 90 -15.78 -5.90 -13.98
N GLN A 91 -16.83 -6.65 -13.67
CA GLN A 91 -17.74 -7.19 -14.69
C GLN A 91 -18.43 -6.08 -15.50
N ARG A 92 -18.85 -4.99 -14.83
CA ARG A 92 -19.45 -3.82 -15.47
C ARG A 92 -18.49 -3.16 -16.45
N LEU A 93 -17.23 -2.96 -16.09
CA LEU A 93 -16.23 -2.37 -16.99
C LEU A 93 -15.90 -3.33 -18.14
N ALA A 94 -15.66 -4.61 -17.83
CA ALA A 94 -15.34 -5.64 -18.82
C ALA A 94 -16.42 -5.76 -19.92
N GLY A 95 -17.70 -5.68 -19.54
CA GLY A 95 -18.82 -5.72 -20.49
C GLY A 95 -18.96 -4.48 -21.40
N GLN A 96 -18.21 -3.41 -21.12
CA GLN A 96 -18.26 -2.14 -21.86
C GLN A 96 -16.97 -1.86 -22.65
N LEU A 97 -15.97 -2.74 -22.61
CA LEU A 97 -14.68 -2.51 -23.25
C LEU A 97 -14.84 -2.41 -24.79
N PRO A 98 -14.31 -1.36 -25.43
CA PRO A 98 -14.22 -1.27 -26.88
C PRO A 98 -13.38 -2.41 -27.47
N PRO A 99 -13.52 -2.77 -28.75
CA PRO A 99 -12.64 -3.77 -29.39
C PRO A 99 -11.16 -3.38 -29.33
N ARG A 100 -10.27 -4.37 -29.23
CA ARG A 100 -8.81 -4.19 -29.13
C ARG A 100 -8.37 -3.51 -27.83
N THR A 101 -9.10 -3.76 -26.74
CA THR A 101 -8.80 -3.23 -25.40
C THR A 101 -8.25 -4.34 -24.52
N ALA A 102 -7.35 -3.99 -23.59
CA ALA A 102 -6.94 -4.85 -22.50
C ALA A 102 -7.23 -4.16 -21.17
N LEU A 103 -7.92 -4.86 -20.28
CA LEU A 103 -8.15 -4.45 -18.89
C LEU A 103 -7.27 -5.32 -17.99
N TYR A 104 -6.48 -4.66 -17.14
CA TYR A 104 -5.75 -5.30 -16.06
C TYR A 104 -6.37 -4.90 -14.73
N VAL A 105 -6.70 -5.89 -13.91
CA VAL A 105 -7.22 -5.69 -12.55
C VAL A 105 -6.19 -6.25 -11.57
N THR A 106 -5.75 -5.40 -10.65
CA THR A 106 -4.76 -5.73 -9.63
C THR A 106 -5.05 -4.97 -8.34
N ALA A 107 -4.35 -5.35 -7.28
CA ALA A 107 -4.21 -4.56 -6.07
C ALA A 107 -2.74 -4.16 -5.88
N ASP A 108 -2.49 -3.24 -4.95
CA ASP A 108 -1.19 -2.83 -4.46
C ASP A 108 -0.70 -3.70 -3.28
N HIS A 109 -1.62 -4.18 -2.45
CA HIS A 109 -1.33 -5.12 -1.36
C HIS A 109 -2.53 -6.01 -1.00
N GLY A 110 -2.26 -7.03 -0.19
CA GLY A 110 -3.25 -7.78 0.56
C GLY A 110 -3.50 -7.19 1.95
N MET A 111 -4.09 -7.96 2.86
CA MET A 111 -4.49 -7.50 4.19
C MET A 111 -4.54 -8.70 5.16
N VAL A 112 -4.16 -8.49 6.42
CA VAL A 112 -4.33 -9.47 7.49
C VAL A 112 -5.05 -8.86 8.69
N ASP A 113 -5.83 -9.68 9.40
CA ASP A 113 -6.46 -9.26 10.67
C ASP A 113 -5.45 -9.51 11.80
N VAL A 114 -5.08 -8.45 12.52
CA VAL A 114 -4.12 -8.51 13.64
C VAL A 114 -4.88 -8.78 14.94
N PRO A 115 -4.62 -9.92 15.63
CA PRO A 115 -5.28 -10.23 16.90
C PRO A 115 -5.11 -9.12 17.94
N GLU A 116 -6.09 -8.97 18.83
CA GLU A 116 -6.10 -7.92 19.87
C GLU A 116 -5.26 -8.26 21.11
N ASP A 117 -4.70 -9.47 21.19
CA ASP A 117 -3.90 -9.86 22.35
C ASP A 117 -2.54 -9.14 22.41
N PRO A 118 -1.99 -8.92 23.62
CA PRO A 118 -0.70 -8.24 23.79
C PRO A 118 0.48 -8.98 23.16
N GLU A 119 0.38 -10.29 22.94
CA GLU A 119 1.43 -11.05 22.25
C GLU A 119 1.45 -10.69 20.75
N SER A 120 0.29 -10.39 20.15
CA SER A 120 0.19 -10.02 18.74
C SER A 120 0.39 -8.53 18.51
N ARG A 121 0.09 -7.68 19.49
CA ARG A 121 0.25 -6.21 19.40
C ARG A 121 1.32 -5.74 20.36
N VAL A 122 2.53 -5.56 19.84
CA VAL A 122 3.62 -4.95 20.60
C VAL A 122 3.39 -3.45 20.61
N ASP A 123 3.16 -2.87 21.79
CA ASP A 123 2.95 -1.44 21.93
C ASP A 123 4.29 -0.73 22.19
N TYR A 124 4.73 0.05 21.21
CA TYR A 124 5.95 0.83 21.28
C TYR A 124 5.91 1.89 22.40
N ASP A 125 4.74 2.48 22.67
CA ASP A 125 4.63 3.54 23.69
C ASP A 125 4.73 2.97 25.12
N GLU A 126 4.38 1.69 25.31
CA GLU A 126 4.44 1.01 26.62
C GLU A 126 5.76 0.25 26.86
N ASP A 127 6.53 -0.05 25.80
CA ASP A 127 7.81 -0.75 25.87
C ASP A 127 9.00 0.24 25.87
N TRP A 128 9.51 0.51 27.07
CA TRP A 128 10.62 1.45 27.26
C TRP A 128 11.91 1.01 26.56
N GLU A 129 12.13 -0.29 26.34
CA GLU A 129 13.33 -0.81 25.67
C GLU A 129 13.29 -0.44 24.19
N LEU A 130 12.14 -0.63 23.53
CA LEU A 130 11.96 -0.28 22.12
C LEU A 130 12.11 1.22 21.85
N GLY A 131 11.75 2.07 22.82
CA GLY A 131 11.91 3.53 22.72
C GLY A 131 13.32 4.04 23.02
N ALA A 132 14.21 3.24 23.60
CA ALA A 132 15.52 3.70 24.03
C ALA A 132 16.43 4.07 22.85
N GLY A 133 16.80 5.36 22.75
CA GLY A 133 17.66 5.86 21.68
C GLY A 133 16.95 6.13 20.35
N VAL A 134 15.63 5.93 20.29
CA VAL A 134 14.79 6.24 19.12
C VAL A 134 14.42 7.72 19.13
N ALA A 135 14.67 8.40 18.00
CA ALA A 135 14.31 9.80 17.78
C ALA A 135 12.93 9.94 17.13
N LEU A 136 12.54 9.00 16.27
CA LEU A 136 11.25 8.97 15.58
C LEU A 136 10.87 7.53 15.24
N LEU A 137 9.62 7.17 15.52
CA LEU A 137 8.97 6.01 14.95
C LEU A 137 8.20 6.45 13.68
N GLY A 138 8.37 5.73 12.60
CA GLY A 138 7.62 5.93 11.36
C GLY A 138 7.23 4.61 10.70
N GLY A 139 6.65 4.71 9.51
CA GLY A 139 6.07 3.56 8.82
C GLY A 139 4.72 3.16 9.42
N GLU A 140 4.29 1.95 9.12
CA GLU A 140 2.98 1.42 9.50
C GLU A 140 3.15 0.30 10.54
N GLY A 141 2.07 -0.11 11.22
CA GLY A 141 2.16 -1.13 12.26
C GLY A 141 2.74 -2.47 11.81
N ARG A 142 2.68 -2.77 10.51
CA ARG A 142 3.23 -3.97 9.86
C ARG A 142 4.59 -3.73 9.20
N ALA A 143 5.13 -2.51 9.21
CA ALA A 143 6.44 -2.21 8.67
C ALA A 143 6.96 -0.91 9.29
N ARG A 144 7.60 -1.01 10.46
CA ARG A 144 8.13 0.15 11.17
C ARG A 144 9.48 0.57 10.61
N HIS A 145 9.61 1.86 10.38
CA HIS A 145 10.86 2.55 10.08
C HIS A 145 11.27 3.32 11.34
N VAL A 146 12.32 2.87 12.01
CA VAL A 146 12.81 3.45 13.26
C VAL A 146 14.01 4.33 12.96
N TYR A 147 13.96 5.57 13.40
CA TYR A 147 15.04 6.54 13.23
C TYR A 147 15.70 6.81 14.58
N ALA A 148 17.00 6.54 14.66
CA ALA A 148 17.74 6.65 15.92
C ALA A 148 18.28 8.07 16.13
N HIS A 149 18.55 8.44 17.38
CA HIS A 149 19.39 9.58 17.66
C HIS A 149 20.81 9.37 17.08
N PRO A 150 21.53 10.45 16.70
CA PRO A 150 22.87 10.32 16.14
C PRO A 150 23.80 9.48 17.04
N GLY A 151 24.35 8.41 16.49
CA GLY A 151 25.24 7.48 17.20
C GLY A 151 24.57 6.31 17.91
N ALA A 152 23.23 6.26 17.99
CA ALA A 152 22.50 5.20 18.70
C ALA A 152 21.99 4.05 17.80
N ALA A 153 22.12 4.14 16.48
CA ALA A 153 21.50 3.22 15.54
C ALA A 153 21.88 1.73 15.76
N SER A 154 23.14 1.44 16.10
CA SER A 154 23.59 0.07 16.40
C SER A 154 22.95 -0.49 17.66
N ASP A 155 22.78 0.34 18.68
CA ASP A 155 22.22 -0.06 19.97
C ASP A 155 20.71 -0.29 19.82
N VAL A 156 20.02 0.62 19.11
CA VAL A 156 18.59 0.45 18.74
C VAL A 156 18.39 -0.85 17.96
N LEU A 157 19.23 -1.13 16.96
CA LEU A 157 19.15 -2.38 16.19
C LEU A 157 19.31 -3.61 17.09
N ALA A 158 20.26 -3.59 18.03
CA ALA A 158 20.50 -4.70 18.94
C ALA A 158 19.28 -4.95 19.84
N VAL A 159 18.73 -3.90 20.46
CA VAL A 159 17.53 -3.98 21.30
C VAL A 159 16.33 -4.49 20.51
N TRP A 160 16.06 -3.90 19.34
CA TRP A 160 14.93 -4.32 18.51
C TRP A 160 15.04 -5.79 18.07
N ARG A 161 16.26 -6.28 17.80
CA ARG A 161 16.49 -7.70 17.49
C ARG A 161 16.27 -8.59 18.70
N GLU A 162 16.69 -8.18 19.88
CA GLU A 162 16.51 -8.93 21.12
C GLU A 162 15.02 -9.05 21.49
N VAL A 163 14.28 -7.94 21.41
CA VAL A 163 12.86 -7.89 21.79
C VAL A 163 11.94 -8.55 20.74
N LEU A 164 12.25 -8.41 19.45
CA LEU A 164 11.33 -8.78 18.36
C LEU A 164 11.82 -9.92 17.46
N GLY A 165 13.09 -10.32 17.53
CA GLY A 165 13.75 -11.15 16.51
C GLY A 165 13.10 -12.50 16.21
N ASP A 166 12.35 -13.07 17.17
CA ASP A 166 11.64 -14.34 16.99
C ASP A 166 10.38 -14.20 16.10
N ARG A 167 9.80 -13.01 16.01
CA ARG A 167 8.51 -12.76 15.35
C ARG A 167 8.59 -11.76 14.20
N PHE A 168 9.70 -11.04 14.08
CA PHE A 168 9.90 -9.98 13.11
C PHE A 168 11.18 -10.20 12.31
N TRP A 169 11.17 -9.81 11.05
CA TRP A 169 12.40 -9.48 10.35
C TRP A 169 12.84 -8.09 10.84
N VAL A 170 13.97 -8.05 11.53
CA VAL A 170 14.58 -6.80 12.03
C VAL A 170 15.93 -6.59 11.38
N ALA A 171 16.02 -5.56 10.55
CA ALA A 171 17.18 -5.26 9.73
C ALA A 171 17.62 -3.81 9.91
N SER A 172 18.92 -3.55 9.83
CA SER A 172 19.40 -2.18 9.59
C SER A 172 18.95 -1.68 8.22
N ARG A 173 19.04 -0.37 8.00
CA ARG A 173 18.84 0.23 6.67
C ARG A 173 19.65 -0.49 5.59
N GLU A 174 20.93 -0.71 5.84
CA GLU A 174 21.87 -1.33 4.92
C GLU A 174 21.50 -2.78 4.60
N GLU A 175 21.11 -3.55 5.61
CA GLU A 175 20.70 -4.94 5.47
C GLU A 175 19.39 -5.05 4.68
N ALA A 176 18.39 -4.22 4.99
CA ALA A 176 17.11 -4.19 4.28
C ALA A 176 17.28 -3.82 2.80
N LEU A 177 18.13 -2.83 2.52
CA LEU A 177 18.49 -2.47 1.15
C LEU A 177 19.21 -3.60 0.43
N ALA A 178 20.23 -4.19 1.04
CA ALA A 178 20.99 -5.28 0.44
C ALA A 178 20.12 -6.53 0.17
N ALA A 179 19.10 -6.76 1.01
CA ALA A 179 18.11 -7.82 0.84
C ALA A 179 17.03 -7.48 -0.21
N GLY A 180 17.05 -6.28 -0.80
CA GLY A 180 16.14 -5.88 -1.87
C GLY A 180 14.74 -5.52 -1.40
N TRP A 181 14.53 -5.20 -0.11
CA TRP A 181 13.20 -4.89 0.44
C TRP A 181 12.54 -3.68 -0.25
N PHE A 182 13.34 -2.77 -0.79
CA PHE A 182 12.89 -1.56 -1.49
C PHE A 182 13.20 -1.60 -2.99
N GLY A 183 13.36 -2.80 -3.55
CA GLY A 183 13.80 -3.02 -4.93
C GLY A 183 15.33 -3.17 -5.05
N PRO A 184 15.87 -3.21 -6.29
CA PRO A 184 17.30 -3.39 -6.52
C PRO A 184 18.14 -2.31 -5.80
N PRO A 185 19.12 -2.69 -4.95
CA PRO A 185 19.87 -1.74 -4.12
C PRO A 185 20.53 -0.61 -4.92
N GLU A 186 21.00 -0.91 -6.13
CA GLU A 186 21.66 0.03 -7.04
C GLU A 186 20.74 1.12 -7.62
N LEU A 187 19.42 0.94 -7.52
CA LEU A 187 18.42 1.93 -7.94
C LEU A 187 18.02 2.89 -6.80
N CYS A 188 18.48 2.62 -5.57
CA CYS A 188 18.19 3.49 -4.43
C CYS A 188 19.01 4.78 -4.51
N GLU A 189 18.37 5.88 -4.90
CA GLU A 189 19.01 7.19 -4.92
C GLU A 189 19.33 7.70 -3.50
N GLU A 190 20.47 8.37 -3.33
CA GLU A 190 20.94 8.91 -2.04
C GLU A 190 19.89 9.79 -1.35
N ARG A 191 19.15 10.62 -2.12
CA ARG A 191 18.08 11.49 -1.59
C ARG A 191 16.90 10.74 -0.97
N VAL A 192 16.72 9.46 -1.30
CA VAL A 192 15.63 8.60 -0.80
C VAL A 192 16.11 7.74 0.37
N ARG A 193 17.41 7.45 0.45
CA ARG A 193 18.01 6.57 1.46
C ARG A 193 17.63 6.97 2.90
N ALA A 194 17.63 8.26 3.20
CA ALA A 194 17.25 8.79 4.51
C ALA A 194 15.75 8.64 4.86
N ARG A 195 14.89 8.25 3.91
CA ARG A 195 13.48 7.90 4.17
C ARG A 195 13.29 6.45 4.63
N ILE A 196 14.34 5.64 4.53
CA ILE A 196 14.36 4.30 5.10
C ILE A 196 14.85 4.45 6.54
N GLY A 197 14.18 3.83 7.51
CA GLY A 197 14.61 3.89 8.92
C GLY A 197 16.03 3.36 9.09
N ASP A 198 16.73 3.79 10.15
CA ASP A 198 18.01 3.19 10.55
C ASP A 198 17.83 1.71 10.90
N VAL A 199 16.65 1.37 11.44
CA VAL A 199 16.15 0.01 11.62
C VAL A 199 14.79 -0.11 10.93
N VAL A 200 14.56 -1.22 10.23
CA VAL A 200 13.28 -1.59 9.66
C VAL A 200 12.84 -2.91 10.29
N ALA A 201 11.59 -2.93 10.78
CA ALA A 201 11.01 -4.11 11.42
C ALA A 201 9.67 -4.47 10.77
N ALA A 202 9.56 -5.71 10.30
CA ALA A 202 8.36 -6.24 9.65
C ALA A 202 7.98 -7.62 10.26
N PRO A 203 6.74 -7.83 10.72
CA PRO A 203 6.28 -9.07 11.34
C PRO A 203 6.26 -10.23 10.33
N GLN A 204 6.74 -11.40 10.75
CA GLN A 204 6.74 -12.62 9.93
C GLN A 204 5.36 -13.31 9.88
N GLY A 205 4.48 -12.97 10.83
CA GLY A 205 3.15 -13.56 11.00
C GLY A 205 2.06 -12.49 11.14
N LEU A 206 1.13 -12.65 12.08
CA LEU A 206 -0.02 -11.75 12.28
C LEU A 206 0.21 -10.62 13.29
N SER A 207 1.45 -10.44 13.78
CA SER A 207 1.74 -9.40 14.78
C SER A 207 1.80 -7.99 14.19
N ALA A 208 1.71 -6.96 15.02
CA ALA A 208 1.97 -5.57 14.65
C ALA A 208 2.71 -4.83 15.77
N ILE A 209 3.41 -3.76 15.40
CA ILE A 209 4.00 -2.80 16.33
C ILE A 209 3.11 -1.56 16.33
N VAL A 210 2.31 -1.39 17.37
CA VAL A 210 1.39 -0.26 17.53
C VAL A 210 2.02 0.82 18.41
N ALA A 211 1.37 1.98 18.50
CA ALA A 211 1.79 3.05 19.38
C ALA A 211 0.51 3.71 19.92
N SER A 212 0.02 3.21 21.07
CA SER A 212 -1.35 3.52 21.51
C SER A 212 -1.55 4.97 21.97
N GLU A 213 -0.51 5.65 22.42
CA GLU A 213 -0.57 7.05 22.84
C GLU A 213 -0.40 7.99 21.65
N THR A 214 0.58 7.71 20.79
CA THR A 214 1.01 8.60 19.71
C THR A 214 0.26 8.36 18.40
N GLU A 215 -0.22 7.14 18.15
CA GLU A 215 -0.97 6.72 16.97
C GLU A 215 -2.25 5.94 17.35
N PRO A 216 -3.17 6.51 18.16
CA PRO A 216 -4.32 5.78 18.70
C PRO A 216 -5.32 5.31 17.63
N ARG A 217 -5.37 5.98 16.47
CA ARG A 217 -6.31 5.62 15.40
C ARG A 217 -5.80 4.43 14.60
N GLU A 218 -4.52 4.43 14.29
CA GLU A 218 -3.80 3.37 13.60
C GLU A 218 -3.74 2.12 14.49
N THR A 219 -3.54 2.31 15.79
CA THR A 219 -3.62 1.25 16.79
C THR A 219 -4.99 0.58 16.83
N ALA A 220 -6.08 1.33 16.58
CA ALA A 220 -7.45 0.79 16.60
C ALA A 220 -7.83 -0.02 15.33
N LEU A 221 -6.95 -0.13 14.34
CA LEU A 221 -7.23 -0.89 13.12
C LEU A 221 -7.30 -2.39 13.40
N VAL A 222 -8.26 -3.07 12.76
CA VAL A 222 -8.44 -4.53 12.82
C VAL A 222 -7.59 -5.20 11.76
N GLY A 223 -7.84 -4.81 10.50
CA GLY A 223 -7.02 -5.21 9.36
C GLY A 223 -5.80 -4.31 9.24
N MET A 224 -4.63 -4.89 9.00
CA MET A 224 -3.41 -4.16 8.68
C MET A 224 -2.67 -4.82 7.52
N HIS A 225 -1.82 -4.06 6.83
CA HIS A 225 -0.94 -4.53 5.77
C HIS A 225 0.40 -3.81 5.85
N GLY A 226 1.36 -4.22 5.00
CA GLY A 226 2.65 -3.55 4.83
C GLY A 226 3.86 -4.46 5.09
N SER A 227 3.67 -5.65 5.69
CA SER A 227 4.77 -6.59 5.91
C SER A 227 5.11 -7.39 4.65
N LEU A 228 6.16 -8.20 4.76
CA LEU A 228 6.70 -9.06 3.70
C LEU A 228 6.03 -10.43 3.65
N THR A 229 4.89 -10.62 4.32
CA THR A 229 4.19 -11.90 4.30
C THR A 229 3.49 -12.13 2.96
N ALA A 230 3.34 -13.40 2.57
CA ALA A 230 2.66 -13.75 1.33
C ALA A 230 1.23 -13.23 1.26
N ALA A 231 0.52 -13.15 2.39
CA ALA A 231 -0.86 -12.66 2.45
C ALA A 231 -0.97 -11.16 2.17
N GLU A 232 0.10 -10.39 2.39
CA GLU A 232 0.15 -8.95 2.10
C GLU A 232 0.81 -8.65 0.74
N GLN A 233 1.77 -9.47 0.30
CA GLN A 233 2.53 -9.24 -0.94
C GLN A 233 1.85 -9.82 -2.18
N TYR A 234 1.13 -10.95 -2.06
CA TYR A 234 0.52 -11.59 -3.23
C TYR A 234 -0.84 -10.99 -3.54
N VAL A 235 -0.89 -10.27 -4.66
CA VAL A 235 -2.08 -9.61 -5.20
C VAL A 235 -2.52 -10.28 -6.50
N PRO A 236 -3.81 -10.23 -6.85
CA PRO A 236 -4.28 -10.76 -8.13
C PRO A 236 -3.73 -9.93 -9.29
N LEU A 237 -3.47 -10.57 -10.43
CA LEU A 237 -3.31 -9.90 -11.72
C LEU A 237 -4.22 -10.58 -12.73
N ILE A 238 -5.37 -9.96 -12.99
CA ILE A 238 -6.39 -10.49 -13.90
C ILE A 238 -6.35 -9.68 -15.20
N GLU A 239 -6.35 -10.39 -16.32
CA GLU A 239 -6.36 -9.79 -17.66
C GLU A 239 -7.66 -10.15 -18.40
N ILE A 240 -8.30 -9.14 -18.99
CA ILE A 240 -9.48 -9.28 -19.85
C ILE A 240 -9.19 -8.55 -21.17
N ARG A 241 -9.47 -9.19 -22.32
CA ARG A 241 -9.22 -8.63 -23.66
C ARG A 241 -10.45 -8.71 -24.55
N THR A 242 -10.59 -7.73 -25.44
CA THR A 242 -11.64 -7.60 -26.47
C THR A 242 -11.08 -7.32 -27.86
#